data_AF-A0AAD9K176-F1
#
_entry.id   AF-A0AAD9K176-F1
#
_cell.length_a   1.000
_cell.length_b   1.000
_cell.length_c   1.000
_cell.angle_alpha   90.00
_cell.angle_beta   90.00
_cell.angle_gamma   90.00
#
_symmetry.space_group_name_H-M   'P 1'
#
loop_
_entity.id
_entity.type
_entity.pdbx_description
1 polymer ?
#
loop_
_entity_poly.entity_id
_entity_poly.type
_entity_poly.pdbx_seq_one_letter_code
_entity_poly.pdbx_strand_id
1 'polypeptide(L)'
;MAATGLDLVEKRLENIEKRVFGLADKDNVYPKVIDTLAGVNQKLNAAVKGRPKIENVMRKVDVLNKLVDSEYEDEITQSVDTKMELILTEEGRLRQEATELELVKELSHLLSSEHVRAVPSMENQLQSLCKLHITQQDKTAELSDGLEGVFSHYNSAIALLSKQFVLWDKLVTELEMAAQPKKGLD
;
A
#
# COMPACT_ATOMS: atom_id res chain seq x y z
N MET A 1 10.23 -9.43 12.31
CA MET A 1 11.07 -8.92 11.20
C MET A 1 12.06 -7.89 11.73
N ALA A 2 13.14 -8.34 12.39
CA ALA A 2 14.17 -7.47 13.00
C ALA A 2 15.58 -8.10 12.91
N ALA A 3 15.84 -8.93 11.90
CA ALA A 3 17.10 -9.66 11.74
C ALA A 3 18.07 -9.02 10.73
N THR A 4 17.62 -8.09 9.88
CA THR A 4 18.40 -7.60 8.73
C THR A 4 19.65 -6.80 9.12
N GLY A 5 19.61 -6.04 10.22
CA GLY A 5 20.74 -5.24 10.68
C GLY A 5 21.85 -6.07 11.33
N LEU A 6 21.48 -7.07 12.13
CA LEU A 6 22.44 -7.93 12.82
C LEU A 6 23.15 -8.85 11.82
N ASP A 7 22.40 -9.46 10.90
CA ASP A 7 22.93 -10.33 9.84
C ASP A 7 23.91 -9.59 8.92
N LEU A 8 23.64 -8.31 8.64
CA LEU A 8 24.54 -7.48 7.82
C LEU A 8 25.87 -7.20 8.54
N VAL A 9 25.80 -6.89 9.84
CA VAL A 9 27.00 -6.64 10.65
C VAL A 9 27.80 -7.92 10.83
N GLU A 10 27.14 -9.05 11.04
CA GLU A 10 27.79 -10.37 11.15
C GLU A 10 28.52 -10.75 9.86
N LYS A 11 27.89 -10.57 8.68
CA LYS A 11 28.56 -10.77 7.39
C LYS A 11 29.75 -9.84 7.18
N ARG A 12 29.63 -8.58 7.59
CA ARG A 12 30.75 -7.61 7.49
C ARG A 12 31.89 -8.00 8.42
N LEU A 13 31.57 -8.45 9.64
CA LEU A 13 32.55 -8.92 10.61
C LEU A 13 33.27 -10.17 10.08
N GLU A 14 32.53 -11.15 9.57
CA GLU A 14 33.09 -12.37 8.98
C GLU A 14 34.04 -12.05 7.81
N ASN A 15 33.69 -11.09 6.96
CA ASN A 15 34.55 -10.64 5.86
C ASN A 15 35.82 -9.96 6.36
N ILE A 16 35.75 -9.15 7.42
CA ILE A 16 36.93 -8.51 8.00
C ILE A 16 37.83 -9.56 8.66
N GLU A 17 37.26 -10.49 9.42
CA GLU A 17 37.98 -11.58 10.06
C GLU A 17 38.68 -12.46 9.03
N LYS A 18 38.01 -12.83 7.93
CA LYS A 18 38.63 -13.56 6.81
C LYS A 18 39.79 -12.79 6.18
N ARG A 19 39.70 -11.47 6.08
CA ARG A 19 40.78 -10.63 5.51
C ARG A 19 41.98 -10.47 6.44
N VAL A 20 41.76 -10.44 7.76
CA VAL A 20 42.82 -10.22 8.76
C VAL A 20 43.49 -11.53 9.17
N PHE A 21 42.71 -12.57 9.45
CA PHE A 21 43.21 -13.87 9.93
C PHE A 21 43.38 -14.90 8.82
N GLY A 22 42.69 -14.75 7.68
CA GLY A 22 42.76 -15.71 6.59
C GLY A 22 42.28 -17.10 7.03
N LEU A 23 43.17 -18.10 6.93
CA LEU A 23 42.96 -19.48 7.38
C LEU A 23 43.53 -19.75 8.79
N ALA A 24 44.09 -18.74 9.47
CA ALA A 24 44.65 -18.90 10.80
C ALA A 24 43.55 -18.97 11.87
N ASP A 25 43.87 -19.66 12.97
CA ASP A 25 42.97 -19.81 14.11
C ASP A 25 42.74 -18.47 14.82
N LYS A 26 41.48 -18.03 14.86
CA LYS A 26 41.06 -16.69 15.29
C LYS A 26 41.31 -16.44 16.78
N ASP A 27 41.30 -17.51 17.59
CA ASP A 27 41.40 -17.41 19.05
C ASP A 27 42.85 -17.52 19.57
N ASN A 28 43.77 -18.04 18.76
CA ASN A 28 45.14 -18.38 19.19
C ASN A 28 46.23 -17.57 18.49
N VAL A 29 45.97 -17.04 17.28
CA VAL A 29 46.99 -16.32 16.49
C VAL A 29 46.51 -14.92 16.19
N TYR A 30 47.05 -13.94 16.91
CA TYR A 30 46.84 -12.53 16.61
C TYR A 30 47.95 -12.04 15.67
N PRO A 31 47.73 -11.95 14.34
CA PRO A 31 48.76 -11.47 13.44
C PRO A 31 49.05 -10.01 13.76
N LYS A 32 50.33 -9.66 13.93
CA LYS A 32 50.79 -8.28 14.07
C LYS A 32 50.75 -7.57 12.71
N VAL A 33 49.57 -7.52 12.09
CA VAL A 33 49.37 -7.00 10.72
C VAL A 33 49.91 -5.58 10.61
N ILE A 34 49.69 -4.76 11.63
CA ILE A 34 50.18 -3.37 11.68
C ILE A 34 51.71 -3.33 11.65
N ASP A 35 52.40 -4.12 12.47
CA ASP A 35 53.86 -4.13 12.51
C ASP A 35 54.46 -4.68 11.21
N THR A 36 53.85 -5.74 10.65
CA THR A 36 54.28 -6.29 9.37
C THR A 36 54.04 -5.32 8.21
N LEU A 37 52.91 -4.63 8.20
CA LEU A 37 52.56 -3.62 7.19
C LEU A 37 53.46 -2.39 7.33
N ALA A 38 53.73 -1.93 8.55
CA ALA A 38 54.68 -0.86 8.81
C ALA A 38 56.10 -1.24 8.36
N GLY A 39 56.52 -2.48 8.63
CA GLY A 39 57.81 -3.01 8.15
C GLY A 39 57.88 -3.11 6.62
N VAL A 40 56.82 -3.56 5.97
CA VAL A 40 56.72 -3.60 4.49
C VAL A 40 56.73 -2.18 3.93
N ASN A 41 55.99 -1.25 4.51
CA ASN A 41 55.97 0.16 4.10
C ASN A 41 57.34 0.81 4.28
N GLN A 42 58.07 0.51 5.36
CA GLN A 42 59.44 0.99 5.55
C GLN A 42 60.40 0.41 4.49
N LYS A 43 60.32 -0.89 4.20
CA LYS A 43 61.11 -1.53 3.14
C LYS A 43 60.77 -0.98 1.76
N LEU A 44 59.49 -0.74 1.48
CA LEU A 44 59.01 -0.13 0.24
C LEU A 44 59.54 1.30 0.10
N ASN A 45 59.42 2.12 1.14
CA ASN A 45 59.97 3.48 1.16
C ASN A 45 61.49 3.49 1.01
N ALA A 46 62.21 2.54 1.61
CA ALA A 46 63.66 2.39 1.44
C ALA A 46 64.02 1.97 0.00
N ALA A 47 63.22 1.11 -0.64
CA ALA A 47 63.42 0.68 -2.03
C ALA A 47 63.06 1.76 -3.07
N VAL A 48 62.12 2.64 -2.72
CA VAL A 48 61.69 3.79 -3.54
C VAL A 48 62.68 4.96 -3.40
N LYS A 49 63.24 5.18 -2.20
CA LYS A 49 64.26 6.21 -1.96
C LYS A 49 65.50 5.93 -2.81
N GLY A 50 65.84 6.90 -3.67
CA GLY A 50 66.98 6.80 -4.61
C GLY A 50 66.59 6.41 -6.04
N ARG A 51 65.32 6.10 -6.31
CA ARG A 51 64.81 5.80 -7.66
C ARG A 51 63.74 6.82 -8.07
N PRO A 52 64.13 7.98 -8.64
CA PRO A 52 63.23 9.10 -8.87
C PRO A 52 62.07 8.77 -9.83
N LYS A 53 62.26 7.83 -10.76
CA LYS A 53 61.18 7.35 -11.66
C LYS A 53 60.10 6.57 -10.90
N ILE A 54 60.49 5.70 -9.97
CA ILE A 54 59.55 4.89 -9.18
C ILE A 54 58.85 5.76 -8.14
N GLU A 55 59.57 6.71 -7.55
CA GLU A 55 58.99 7.69 -6.62
C GLU A 55 57.93 8.56 -7.30
N ASN A 56 58.17 9.00 -8.54
CA ASN A 56 57.19 9.75 -9.32
C ASN A 56 55.96 8.90 -9.68
N VAL A 57 56.15 7.63 -10.03
CA VAL A 57 55.03 6.71 -10.27
C VAL A 57 54.24 6.48 -9.00
N MET A 58 54.88 6.21 -7.86
CA MET A 58 54.20 5.97 -6.58
C MET A 58 53.37 7.17 -6.11
N ARG A 59 53.86 8.40 -6.34
CA ARG A 59 53.07 9.63 -6.10
C ARG A 59 51.89 9.79 -7.05
N LYS A 60 51.98 9.20 -8.25
CA LYS A 60 50.92 9.21 -9.26
C LYS A 60 50.00 8.00 -9.18
N VAL A 61 50.26 7.00 -8.34
CA VAL A 61 49.40 5.80 -8.22
C VAL A 61 47.97 6.18 -7.86
N ASP A 62 47.76 7.11 -6.93
CA ASP A 62 46.41 7.56 -6.58
C ASP A 62 45.72 8.28 -7.73
N VAL A 63 46.48 9.03 -8.54
CA VAL A 63 45.97 9.73 -9.73
C VAL A 63 45.69 8.73 -10.86
N LEU A 64 46.55 7.74 -11.05
CA LEU A 64 46.40 6.69 -12.05
C LEU A 64 45.23 5.76 -11.70
N ASN A 65 45.03 5.42 -10.44
CA ASN A 65 43.85 4.67 -9.99
C ASN A 65 42.56 5.45 -10.27
N LYS A 66 42.54 6.76 -9.99
CA LYS A 66 41.39 7.62 -10.32
C LYS A 66 41.13 7.74 -11.82
N LEU A 67 42.18 7.73 -12.64
CA LEU A 67 42.06 7.77 -14.10
C LEU A 67 41.61 6.44 -14.70
N VAL A 68 41.72 5.33 -13.96
CA VAL A 68 41.30 3.98 -14.37
C VAL A 68 39.92 3.62 -13.80
N ASP A 69 39.38 4.41 -12.86
CA ASP A 69 38.00 4.28 -12.42
C ASP A 69 37.06 4.62 -13.60
N SER A 70 36.25 3.63 -14.00
CA SER A 70 35.27 3.72 -15.11
C SER A 70 34.31 4.90 -14.98
N GLU A 71 34.03 5.37 -13.76
CA GLU A 71 33.20 6.55 -13.51
C GLU A 71 33.86 7.85 -13.97
N TYR A 72 35.21 7.92 -13.99
CA TYR A 72 35.95 9.12 -14.37
C TYR A 72 36.17 9.22 -15.89
N GLU A 73 36.26 8.08 -16.58
CA GLU A 73 36.27 8.04 -18.05
C GLU A 73 34.95 8.53 -18.63
N ASP A 74 33.80 8.10 -18.10
CA ASP A 74 32.48 8.51 -18.61
C ASP A 74 32.22 10.02 -18.44
N GLU A 75 32.72 10.65 -17.37
CA GLU A 75 32.51 12.09 -17.13
C GLU A 75 33.35 12.98 -18.06
N ILE A 76 34.55 12.52 -18.44
CA ILE A 76 35.51 13.27 -19.28
C ILE A 76 35.38 12.94 -20.78
N THR A 77 35.03 11.70 -21.14
CA THR A 77 34.97 11.26 -22.54
C THR A 77 33.64 11.52 -23.24
N GLN A 78 32.61 11.97 -22.52
CA GLN A 78 31.40 12.48 -23.15
C GLN A 78 31.71 13.77 -23.92
N SER A 79 32.02 13.61 -25.21
CA SER A 79 32.10 14.69 -26.19
C SER A 79 30.84 15.55 -26.13
N VAL A 80 30.98 16.84 -26.44
CA VAL A 80 29.83 17.77 -26.54
C VAL A 80 28.75 17.21 -27.47
N ASP A 81 29.17 16.53 -28.54
CA ASP A 81 28.25 15.89 -29.50
C ASP A 81 27.45 14.75 -28.86
N THR A 82 28.07 13.92 -27.99
CA THR A 82 27.36 12.86 -27.28
C THR A 82 26.40 13.38 -26.23
N LYS A 83 26.73 14.49 -25.55
CA LYS A 83 25.82 15.17 -24.61
C LYS A 83 24.64 15.78 -25.35
N MET A 84 24.89 16.36 -26.53
CA MET A 84 23.85 16.91 -27.40
C MET A 84 22.89 15.81 -27.86
N GLU A 85 23.41 14.69 -28.37
CA GLU A 85 22.60 13.56 -28.83
C GLU A 85 21.81 12.91 -27.68
N LEU A 86 22.40 12.81 -26.48
CA LEU A 86 21.72 12.36 -25.28
C LEU A 86 20.55 13.29 -24.92
N ILE A 87 20.76 14.61 -24.91
CA ILE A 87 19.70 15.58 -24.62
C ILE A 87 18.58 15.52 -25.66
N LEU A 88 18.91 15.39 -26.95
CA LEU A 88 17.93 15.28 -28.02
C LEU A 88 17.13 13.97 -27.94
N THR A 89 17.80 12.86 -27.60
CA THR A 89 17.15 11.56 -27.41
C THR A 89 16.21 11.57 -26.21
N GLU A 90 16.62 12.24 -25.12
CA GLU A 90 15.86 12.33 -23.87
C GLU A 90 14.85 13.50 -23.84
N GLU A 91 14.81 14.35 -24.88
CA GLU A 91 13.97 15.55 -24.93
C GLU A 91 12.49 15.23 -24.68
N GLY A 92 11.98 14.15 -25.28
CA GLY A 92 10.60 13.73 -25.10
C GLY A 92 10.28 13.38 -23.65
N ARG A 93 11.17 12.65 -22.97
CA ARG A 93 11.03 12.29 -21.56
C ARG A 93 11.12 13.53 -20.67
N LEU A 94 12.11 14.41 -20.91
CA LEU A 94 12.29 15.64 -20.14
C LEU A 94 11.07 16.57 -20.23
N ARG A 95 10.48 16.70 -21.43
CA ARG A 95 9.25 17.48 -21.62
C ARG A 95 8.06 16.86 -20.90
N GLN A 96 7.88 15.55 -20.99
CA GLN A 96 6.82 14.85 -20.28
C GLN A 96 6.96 15.02 -18.76
N GLU A 97 8.16 14.78 -18.24
CA GLU A 97 8.45 14.89 -16.80
C GLU A 97 8.25 16.34 -16.31
N ALA A 98 8.60 17.35 -17.11
CA ALA A 98 8.31 18.74 -16.80
C ALA A 98 6.80 19.03 -16.72
N THR A 99 5.99 18.53 -17.67
CA THR A 99 4.53 18.70 -17.63
C THR A 99 3.89 17.99 -16.44
N GLU A 100 4.35 16.78 -16.11
CA GLU A 100 3.88 16.04 -14.94
C GLU A 100 4.26 16.77 -13.64
N LEU A 101 5.46 17.35 -13.57
CA LEU A 101 5.92 18.11 -12.41
C LEU A 101 5.14 19.43 -12.24
N GLU A 102 4.81 20.11 -13.33
CA GLU A 102 3.92 21.28 -13.33
C GLU A 102 2.53 20.91 -12.80
N LEU A 103 1.96 19.80 -13.28
CA LEU A 103 0.66 19.31 -12.81
C LEU A 103 0.71 18.94 -11.32
N VAL A 104 1.78 18.30 -10.84
CA VAL A 104 1.96 18.02 -9.41
C VAL A 104 2.06 19.31 -8.60
N LYS A 105 2.77 20.32 -9.11
CA LYS A 105 2.88 21.63 -8.45
C LYS A 105 1.52 22.32 -8.39
N GLU A 106 0.76 22.30 -9.46
CA GLU A 106 -0.61 22.82 -9.49
C GLU A 106 -1.50 22.09 -8.50
N LEU A 107 -1.47 20.76 -8.43
CA LEU A 107 -2.34 19.99 -7.52
C LEU A 107 -1.87 20.01 -6.06
N SER A 108 -0.62 20.41 -5.78
CA SER A 108 -0.05 20.44 -4.43
C SER A 108 -0.86 21.28 -3.43
N HIS A 109 -1.54 22.34 -3.88
CA HIS A 109 -2.36 23.17 -3.02
C HIS A 109 -3.68 22.48 -2.58
N LEU A 110 -4.13 21.46 -3.30
CA LEU A 110 -5.34 20.70 -2.96
C LEU A 110 -5.09 19.73 -1.81
N LEU A 111 -3.86 19.20 -1.69
CA LEU A 111 -3.44 18.35 -0.58
C LEU A 111 -3.49 19.09 0.77
N SER A 112 -3.29 20.40 0.77
CA SER A 112 -3.39 21.26 1.95
C SER A 112 -4.74 21.98 2.07
N SER A 113 -5.73 21.59 1.25
CA SER A 113 -7.04 22.25 1.28
C SER A 113 -7.69 22.12 2.65
N GLU A 114 -8.25 23.24 3.12
CA GLU A 114 -8.89 23.34 4.44
C GLU A 114 -10.02 22.33 4.61
N HIS A 115 -10.72 22.01 3.51
CA HIS A 115 -11.80 21.04 3.46
C HIS A 115 -11.33 19.61 3.79
N VAL A 116 -10.18 19.19 3.25
CA VAL A 116 -9.58 17.88 3.57
C VAL A 116 -9.11 17.86 5.03
N ARG A 117 -8.55 18.98 5.51
CA ARG A 117 -8.13 19.12 6.91
C ARG A 117 -9.29 19.16 7.90
N ALA A 118 -10.47 19.62 7.46
CA ALA A 118 -11.68 19.71 8.28
C ALA A 118 -12.44 18.38 8.43
N VAL A 119 -12.09 17.33 7.66
CA VAL A 119 -12.75 16.01 7.71
C VAL A 119 -12.80 15.41 9.14
N PRO A 120 -11.72 15.41 9.94
CA PRO A 120 -11.76 14.88 11.30
C PRO A 120 -12.70 15.66 12.23
N SER A 121 -12.96 16.94 11.96
CA SER A 121 -13.93 17.75 12.72
C SER A 121 -15.37 17.27 12.50
N MET A 122 -15.67 16.82 11.28
CA MET A 122 -17.00 16.32 10.90
C MET A 122 -17.22 14.85 11.29
N GLU A 123 -16.15 14.12 11.62
CA GLU A 123 -16.20 12.69 11.94
C GLU A 123 -17.15 12.38 13.10
N ASN A 124 -17.09 13.17 14.19
CA ASN A 124 -17.97 12.96 15.35
C ASN A 124 -19.46 13.18 15.02
N GLN A 125 -19.75 14.18 14.17
CA GLN A 125 -21.12 14.45 13.73
C GLN A 125 -21.62 13.34 12.82
N LEU A 126 -20.78 12.86 11.91
CA LEU A 126 -21.10 11.74 11.02
C LEU A 126 -21.32 10.45 11.81
N GLN A 127 -20.47 10.14 12.78
CA GLN A 127 -20.62 8.97 13.65
C GLN A 127 -21.93 9.02 14.45
N SER A 128 -22.30 10.19 14.98
CA SER A 128 -23.60 10.40 15.64
C SER A 128 -24.77 10.16 14.68
N LEU A 129 -24.68 10.70 13.46
CA LEU A 129 -25.70 10.54 12.43
C LEU A 129 -25.83 9.07 11.97
N CYS A 130 -24.72 8.35 11.80
CA CYS A 130 -24.72 6.92 11.48
C CYS A 130 -25.44 6.10 12.56
N LYS A 131 -25.17 6.36 13.84
CA LYS A 131 -25.88 5.69 14.95
C LYS A 131 -27.38 5.98 14.94
N LEU A 132 -27.76 7.22 14.68
CA LEU A 132 -29.16 7.61 14.55
C LEU A 132 -29.82 6.87 13.38
N HIS A 133 -29.14 6.81 12.22
CA HIS A 133 -29.66 6.13 11.03
C HIS A 133 -29.86 4.63 11.28
N ILE A 134 -28.92 3.95 11.94
CA ILE A 134 -29.09 2.53 12.32
C ILE A 134 -30.34 2.35 13.17
N THR A 135 -30.50 3.20 14.19
CA THR A 135 -31.67 3.16 15.08
C THR A 135 -32.99 3.42 14.32
N GLN A 136 -32.98 4.34 13.35
CA GLN A 136 -34.15 4.62 12.51
C GLN A 136 -34.47 3.46 11.58
N GLN A 137 -33.46 2.80 11.03
CA GLN A 137 -33.61 1.64 10.18
C GLN A 137 -34.24 0.47 10.95
N ASP A 138 -33.75 0.18 12.15
CA ASP A 138 -34.28 -0.89 13.01
C ASP A 138 -35.75 -0.64 13.37
N LYS A 139 -36.09 0.60 13.78
CA LYS A 139 -37.47 0.99 14.09
C LYS A 139 -38.40 0.90 12.88
N THR A 140 -37.89 1.24 11.70
CA THR A 140 -38.68 1.18 10.46
C THR A 140 -38.96 -0.28 10.08
N ALA A 141 -37.98 -1.16 10.24
CA ALA A 141 -38.16 -2.59 10.03
C ALA A 141 -39.20 -3.18 11.01
N GLU A 142 -39.07 -2.90 12.31
CA GLU A 142 -40.03 -3.36 13.33
C GLU A 142 -41.45 -2.87 13.05
N LEU A 143 -41.61 -1.60 12.65
CA LEU A 143 -42.91 -1.04 12.30
C LEU A 143 -43.50 -1.70 11.04
N SER A 144 -42.66 -1.97 10.04
CA SER A 144 -43.07 -2.64 8.80
C SER A 144 -43.56 -4.06 9.08
N ASP A 145 -42.81 -4.84 9.87
CA ASP A 145 -43.19 -6.20 10.28
C ASP A 145 -44.50 -6.19 11.08
N GLY A 146 -44.66 -5.23 12.00
CA GLY A 146 -45.90 -5.06 12.75
C GLY A 146 -47.10 -4.74 11.85
N LEU A 147 -46.90 -3.88 10.86
CA LEU A 147 -47.94 -3.51 9.90
C LEU A 147 -48.34 -4.69 8.99
N GLU A 148 -47.36 -5.45 8.50
CA GLU A 148 -47.61 -6.68 7.75
C GLU A 148 -48.39 -7.70 8.58
N GLY A 149 -48.03 -7.85 9.85
CA GLY A 149 -48.77 -8.66 10.81
C GLY A 149 -50.22 -8.24 10.93
N VAL A 150 -50.50 -6.93 11.12
CA VAL A 150 -51.86 -6.41 11.20
C VAL A 150 -52.64 -6.63 9.90
N PHE A 151 -52.02 -6.41 8.73
CA PHE A 151 -52.67 -6.68 7.44
C PHE A 151 -53.00 -8.16 7.27
N SER A 152 -52.12 -9.06 7.70
CA SER A 152 -52.36 -10.51 7.65
C SER A 152 -53.56 -10.91 8.52
N HIS A 153 -53.66 -10.38 9.74
CA HIS A 153 -54.80 -10.63 10.63
C HIS A 153 -56.10 -10.06 10.05
N TYR A 154 -56.06 -8.84 9.53
CA TYR A 154 -57.21 -8.21 8.90
C TYR A 154 -57.72 -9.02 7.70
N ASN A 155 -56.81 -9.40 6.79
CA ASN A 155 -57.15 -10.22 5.62
C ASN A 155 -57.73 -11.58 6.03
N SER A 156 -57.19 -12.19 7.08
CA SER A 156 -57.70 -13.45 7.63
C SER A 156 -59.12 -13.29 8.20
N ALA A 157 -59.36 -12.21 8.96
CA ALA A 157 -60.68 -11.90 9.53
C ALA A 157 -61.71 -11.66 8.42
N ILE A 158 -61.38 -10.88 7.39
CA ILE A 158 -62.25 -10.63 6.23
C ILE A 158 -62.54 -11.91 5.47
N ALA A 159 -61.55 -12.79 5.26
CA ALA A 159 -61.76 -14.07 4.59
C ALA A 159 -62.71 -14.99 5.38
N LEU A 160 -62.56 -15.07 6.71
CA LEU A 160 -63.45 -15.84 7.58
C LEU A 160 -64.87 -15.28 7.56
N LEU A 161 -65.00 -13.97 7.69
CA LEU A 161 -66.29 -13.28 7.71
C LEU A 161 -67.01 -13.43 6.35
N SER A 162 -66.26 -13.39 5.24
CA SER A 162 -66.79 -13.67 3.90
C SER A 162 -67.29 -15.12 3.78
N LYS A 163 -66.52 -16.10 4.25
CA LYS A 163 -66.96 -17.51 4.29
C LYS A 163 -68.22 -17.68 5.13
N GLN A 164 -68.30 -17.02 6.28
CA GLN A 164 -69.46 -17.09 7.16
C GLN A 164 -70.71 -16.51 6.50
N PHE A 165 -70.59 -15.40 5.77
CA PHE A 165 -71.70 -14.85 5.00
C PHE A 165 -72.19 -15.80 3.91
N VAL A 166 -71.31 -16.48 3.18
CA VAL A 166 -71.72 -17.49 2.20
C VAL A 166 -72.44 -18.67 2.87
N LEU A 167 -71.98 -19.11 4.04
CA LEU A 167 -72.65 -20.19 4.78
C LEU A 167 -74.04 -19.77 5.26
N TRP A 168 -74.18 -18.55 5.78
CA TRP A 168 -75.48 -18.01 6.17
C TRP A 168 -76.41 -17.84 4.97
N ASP A 169 -75.92 -17.36 3.84
CA ASP A 169 -76.70 -17.23 2.61
C ASP A 169 -77.25 -18.58 2.11
N LYS A 170 -76.41 -19.63 2.14
CA LYS A 170 -76.85 -21.01 1.84
C LYS A 170 -77.92 -21.51 2.81
N LEU A 171 -77.69 -21.33 4.11
CA LEU A 171 -78.65 -21.76 5.13
C LEU A 171 -80.00 -21.06 4.98
N VAL A 172 -79.98 -19.74 4.72
CA VAL A 172 -81.20 -18.96 4.46
C VAL A 172 -81.89 -19.46 3.20
N THR A 173 -81.15 -19.67 2.11
CA THR A 173 -81.71 -20.19 0.85
C THR A 173 -82.35 -21.57 1.03
N GLU A 174 -81.71 -22.48 1.78
CA GLU A 174 -82.26 -23.82 2.07
C GLU A 174 -83.56 -23.73 2.88
N LEU A 175 -83.61 -22.87 3.91
CA LEU A 175 -84.81 -22.63 4.71
C LEU A 175 -85.93 -22.00 3.87
N GLU A 176 -85.60 -21.06 2.98
CA GLU A 176 -86.55 -20.45 2.05
C GLU A 176 -87.13 -21.48 1.06
N MET A 177 -86.28 -22.36 0.50
CA MET A 177 -86.73 -23.45 -0.37
C MET A 177 -87.61 -24.47 0.35
N ALA A 178 -87.29 -24.81 1.60
CA ALA A 178 -88.10 -25.70 2.42
C ALA A 178 -89.46 -25.08 2.81
N ALA A 179 -89.51 -23.76 2.97
CA ALA A 179 -90.72 -23.01 3.26
C ALA A 179 -91.57 -22.71 2.00
N GLN A 180 -91.06 -22.96 0.79
CA GLN A 180 -91.86 -22.81 -0.43
C GLN A 180 -92.95 -23.91 -0.50
N PRO A 181 -94.22 -23.54 -0.71
CA PRO A 181 -95.29 -24.53 -0.85
C PRO A 181 -95.08 -25.35 -2.13
N LYS A 182 -95.16 -26.68 -2.03
CA LYS A 182 -95.23 -27.57 -3.20
C LYS A 182 -96.38 -27.10 -4.09
N LYS A 183 -96.05 -26.57 -5.28
CA LYS A 183 -97.02 -26.33 -6.35
C LYS A 183 -97.75 -27.65 -6.60
N GLY A 184 -99.05 -27.68 -6.31
CA GLY A 184 -99.89 -28.84 -6.57
C GLY A 184 -99.77 -29.24 -8.04
N LEU A 185 -99.39 -30.50 -8.27
CA LEU A 185 -99.99 -31.26 -9.37
C LEU A 185 -101.40 -31.61 -8.89
N ASP A 186 -102.39 -30.95 -9.49
CA ASP A 186 -103.64 -31.50 -10.03
C ASP A 186 -104.45 -30.37 -10.68
#